data_AF-A0A7K7ASV8-F1
#
_entry.id   AF-A0A7K7ASV8-F1
#
_cell.length_a   1.000
_cell.length_b   1.000
_cell.length_c   1.000
_cell.angle_alpha   90.00
_cell.angle_beta   90.00
_cell.angle_gamma   90.00
#
_symmetry.space_group_name_H-M   'P 1'
#
loop_
_entity.id
_entity.type
_entity.pdbx_description
1 polymer ?
#
loop_
_entity_poly.entity_id
_entity_poly.type
_entity_poly.pdbx_seq_one_letter_code
_entity_poly.pdbx_strand_id
1 'polypeptide(L)'
;MATYVSELEAAKKSLSEALGENVKQYWANLKLWFKQKISKEEFDLEARRLLTQDNVHSHNDFLLAILTRCQILVSAPEGAGSLPWPGGSAAKPGKPKGKKKISSVRQKFDHRFQPQNPLSGAQQFVAKDPQEDDDLKLCSHTMMLPTRGQLEGRMIVTAYEHGLDNVTEEAVTAVVYAVENHLKDILTSVISRRKAYRLRDGHFKYAFGSNVNPQPYLKNSVVAYNNLIECPPTCVAPSAGQSLAPQPLPDDAEQQAALLLACSGDTLPASLPPVNMYDLFEALQVHKEVIPAHTVYALNIERIVMKLWHPNHEELQQDKIHRQRLAAKEGLLLC
;
A
#
# COMPACT_ATOMS: atom_id res chain seq x y z
N MET A 1 23.00 2.29 14.99
CA MET A 1 22.37 3.24 14.04
C MET A 1 23.02 4.62 14.07
N ALA A 2 23.23 5.26 15.23
CA ALA A 2 23.80 6.62 15.30
C ALA A 2 25.19 6.79 14.66
N THR A 3 26.06 5.77 14.70
CA THR A 3 27.40 5.80 14.10
C THR A 3 27.38 5.93 12.58
N TYR A 4 26.50 5.22 11.90
CA TYR A 4 26.42 5.22 10.42
C TYR A 4 25.72 6.46 9.86
N VAL A 5 24.80 7.06 10.62
CA VAL A 5 24.26 8.39 10.29
C VAL A 5 25.37 9.43 10.31
N SER A 6 26.29 9.31 11.28
CA SER A 6 27.46 10.16 11.37
C SER A 6 28.44 9.96 10.20
N GLU A 7 28.56 8.75 9.66
CA GLU A 7 29.48 8.45 8.55
C GLU A 7 29.00 9.04 7.22
N LEU A 8 27.69 8.95 6.91
CA LEU A 8 27.14 9.57 5.70
C LEU A 8 27.25 11.10 5.75
N GLU A 9 26.96 11.72 6.88
CA GLU A 9 27.11 13.17 7.05
C GLU A 9 28.58 13.61 6.97
N ALA A 10 29.51 12.81 7.51
CA ALA A 10 30.93 13.06 7.38
C ALA A 10 31.41 12.97 5.93
N ALA A 11 30.97 11.94 5.18
CA ALA A 11 31.30 11.78 3.77
C ALA A 11 30.73 12.92 2.90
N LYS A 12 29.49 13.34 3.17
CA LYS A 12 28.86 14.50 2.51
C LYS A 12 29.63 15.79 2.76
N LYS A 13 30.06 16.03 4.01
CA LYS A 13 30.84 17.21 4.37
C LYS A 13 32.20 17.22 3.67
N SER A 14 32.93 16.10 3.73
CA SER A 14 34.22 15.93 3.07
C SER A 14 34.12 16.17 1.55
N LEU A 15 33.11 15.59 0.90
CA LEU A 15 32.85 15.80 -0.52
C LEU A 15 32.49 17.26 -0.85
N SER A 16 31.70 17.92 0.01
CA SER A 16 31.33 19.33 -0.19
C SER A 16 32.54 20.27 -0.07
N GLU A 17 33.45 19.98 0.86
CA GLU A 17 34.72 20.70 1.01
C GLU A 17 35.63 20.46 -0.20
N ALA A 18 35.71 19.21 -0.68
CA ALA A 18 36.48 18.85 -1.86
C ALA A 18 35.97 19.47 -3.17
N LEU A 19 34.66 19.69 -3.30
CA LEU A 19 34.01 20.28 -4.48
C LEU A 19 34.09 21.82 -4.50
N GLY A 20 34.13 22.47 -3.34
CA GLY A 20 34.15 23.93 -3.24
C GLY A 20 33.02 24.60 -4.02
N GLU A 21 33.36 25.46 -4.98
CA GLU A 21 32.38 26.20 -5.80
C GLU A 21 31.56 25.31 -6.74
N ASN A 22 32.10 24.13 -7.11
CA ASN A 22 31.46 23.18 -8.03
C ASN A 22 30.34 22.35 -7.37
N VAL A 23 30.12 22.53 -6.06
CA VAL A 23 29.20 21.73 -5.26
C VAL A 23 27.76 21.72 -5.83
N LYS A 24 27.29 22.87 -6.33
CA LYS A 24 25.95 23.00 -6.92
C LYS A 24 25.79 22.16 -8.19
N GLN A 25 26.81 22.14 -9.04
CA GLN A 25 26.80 21.38 -10.29
C GLN A 25 26.85 19.88 -10.01
N TYR A 26 27.68 19.46 -9.05
CA TYR A 26 27.74 18.06 -8.63
C TYR A 26 26.38 17.56 -8.13
N TRP A 27 25.69 18.30 -7.26
CA TRP A 27 24.36 17.92 -6.76
C TRP A 27 23.30 17.90 -7.86
N ALA A 28 23.39 18.79 -8.85
CA ALA A 28 22.52 18.75 -10.02
C ALA A 28 22.75 17.46 -10.84
N ASN A 29 24.00 17.03 -11.02
CA ASN A 29 24.32 15.80 -11.74
C ASN A 29 23.90 14.55 -10.96
N LEU A 30 24.09 14.52 -9.63
CA LEU A 30 23.58 13.47 -8.76
C LEU A 30 22.06 13.32 -8.92
N LYS A 31 21.33 14.44 -9.01
CA LYS A 31 19.89 14.47 -9.26
C LYS A 31 19.52 13.95 -10.65
N LEU A 32 20.30 14.25 -11.68
CA LEU A 32 20.08 13.69 -13.02
C LEU A 32 20.30 12.18 -13.02
N TRP A 33 21.35 11.70 -12.34
CA TRP A 33 21.64 10.27 -12.22
C TRP A 33 20.55 9.53 -11.45
N PHE A 34 20.10 10.03 -10.29
CA PHE A 34 18.96 9.46 -9.55
C PHE A 34 17.63 9.48 -10.34
N LYS A 35 17.47 10.40 -11.29
CA LYS A 35 16.31 10.48 -12.20
C LYS A 35 16.50 9.68 -13.48
N GLN A 36 17.57 8.90 -13.61
CA GLN A 36 17.94 8.12 -14.81
C GLN A 36 18.03 8.99 -16.08
N LYS A 37 18.38 10.27 -15.93
CA LYS A 37 18.59 11.16 -17.08
C LYS A 37 20.01 11.07 -17.62
N ILE A 38 20.94 10.58 -16.81
CA ILE A 38 22.32 10.28 -17.16
C ILE A 38 22.72 8.94 -16.54
N SER A 39 23.64 8.21 -17.17
CA SER A 39 24.16 6.93 -16.67
C SER A 39 25.13 7.12 -15.51
N LYS A 40 25.49 6.01 -14.84
CA LYS A 40 26.52 6.03 -13.81
C LYS A 40 27.87 6.47 -14.38
N GLU A 41 28.23 6.01 -15.57
CA GLU A 41 29.49 6.36 -16.24
C GLU A 41 29.54 7.86 -16.57
N GLU A 42 28.42 8.42 -17.04
CA GLU A 42 28.29 9.85 -17.32
C GLU A 42 28.41 10.68 -16.04
N PHE A 43 27.79 10.22 -14.94
CA PHE A 43 27.91 10.87 -13.65
C PHE A 43 29.34 10.79 -13.08
N ASP A 44 29.98 9.63 -13.12
CA ASP A 44 31.37 9.43 -12.66
C ASP A 44 32.37 10.25 -13.49
N LEU A 45 32.12 10.43 -14.79
CA LEU A 45 32.93 11.30 -15.65
C LEU A 45 32.80 12.77 -15.24
N GLU A 46 31.57 13.23 -15.02
CA GLU A 46 31.32 14.62 -14.64
C GLU A 46 31.84 14.90 -13.21
N ALA A 47 31.71 13.96 -12.28
CA ALA A 47 32.32 14.04 -10.96
C ALA A 47 33.84 14.21 -11.03
N ARG A 48 34.51 13.48 -11.94
CA ARG A 48 35.96 13.62 -12.20
C ARG A 48 36.35 14.94 -12.87
N ARG A 49 35.43 15.63 -13.56
CA ARG A 49 35.67 17.01 -14.04
C ARG A 49 35.56 18.04 -12.94
N LEU A 50 34.67 17.82 -11.98
CA LEU A 50 34.38 18.77 -10.90
C LEU A 50 35.33 18.66 -9.71
N LEU A 51 35.95 17.49 -9.53
CA LEU A 51 36.92 17.19 -8.48
C LEU A 51 38.35 17.17 -9.02
N THR A 52 39.31 17.55 -8.18
CA THR A 52 40.74 17.32 -8.45
C THR A 52 41.07 15.83 -8.31
N GLN A 53 42.12 15.38 -8.99
CA GLN A 53 42.52 13.97 -8.99
C GLN A 53 42.80 13.42 -7.58
N ASP A 54 43.28 14.27 -6.67
CA ASP A 54 43.54 13.91 -5.28
C ASP A 54 42.26 13.71 -4.46
N ASN A 55 41.14 14.33 -4.88
CA ASN A 55 39.88 14.36 -4.13
C ASN A 55 38.76 13.50 -4.75
N VAL A 56 39.01 12.81 -5.88
CA VAL A 56 38.00 11.94 -6.53
C VAL A 56 37.51 10.83 -5.59
N HIS A 57 38.34 10.37 -4.67
CA HIS A 57 37.99 9.36 -3.68
C HIS A 57 36.78 9.80 -2.81
N SER A 58 36.63 11.10 -2.52
CA SER A 58 35.52 11.60 -1.72
C SER A 58 34.15 11.39 -2.38
N HIS A 59 34.09 11.33 -3.72
CA HIS A 59 32.88 10.95 -4.45
C HIS A 59 32.55 9.46 -4.25
N ASN A 60 33.56 8.58 -4.33
CA ASN A 60 33.39 7.14 -4.11
C ASN A 60 32.98 6.85 -2.67
N ASP A 61 33.62 7.50 -1.70
CA ASP A 61 33.32 7.33 -0.27
C ASP A 61 31.89 7.77 0.05
N PHE A 62 31.42 8.85 -0.58
CA PHE A 62 30.04 9.32 -0.44
C PHE A 62 29.03 8.33 -1.05
N LEU A 63 29.29 7.80 -2.25
CA LEU A 63 28.43 6.79 -2.86
C LEU A 63 28.38 5.50 -2.03
N LEU A 64 29.52 5.07 -1.50
CA LEU A 64 29.62 3.89 -0.64
C LEU A 64 28.85 4.09 0.67
N ALA A 65 28.90 5.28 1.27
CA ALA A 65 28.14 5.62 2.46
C ALA A 65 26.62 5.62 2.21
N ILE A 66 26.17 6.10 1.04
CA ILE A 66 24.77 6.01 0.62
C ILE A 66 24.33 4.54 0.50
N LEU A 67 25.07 3.74 -0.28
CA LEU A 67 24.72 2.34 -0.53
C LEU A 67 24.71 1.51 0.76
N THR A 68 25.70 1.71 1.62
CA THR A 68 25.81 1.02 2.92
C THR A 68 24.59 1.33 3.79
N ARG A 69 24.15 2.59 3.83
CA ARG A 69 22.96 2.98 4.59
C ARG A 69 21.69 2.34 4.03
N CYS A 70 21.52 2.32 2.71
CA CYS A 70 20.39 1.66 2.05
C CYS A 70 20.36 0.16 2.39
N GLN A 71 21.51 -0.51 2.37
CA GLN A 71 21.59 -1.96 2.61
C GLN A 71 21.27 -2.35 4.07
N ILE A 72 21.68 -1.55 5.05
CA ILE A 72 21.34 -1.76 6.47
C ILE A 72 19.84 -1.63 6.71
N LEU A 73 19.18 -0.68 6.04
CA LEU A 73 17.74 -0.44 6.17
C LEU A 73 16.91 -1.58 5.58
N VAL A 74 17.39 -2.22 4.51
CA VAL A 74 16.76 -3.41 3.90
C VAL A 74 17.02 -4.68 4.72
N SER A 75 18.13 -4.74 5.48
CA SER A 75 18.55 -5.94 6.21
C SER A 75 18.13 -5.95 7.69
N ALA A 76 17.49 -4.89 8.19
CA ALA A 76 17.00 -4.83 9.56
C ALA A 76 15.77 -5.75 9.71
N PRO A 77 15.80 -6.76 10.60
CA PRO A 77 14.64 -7.61 10.83
C PRO A 77 13.55 -6.77 11.51
N GLU A 78 12.37 -6.72 10.89
CA GLU A 78 11.18 -6.09 11.47
C GLU A 78 10.84 -6.78 12.80
N GLY A 79 11.13 -6.08 13.90
CA GLY A 79 10.80 -6.52 15.25
C GLY A 79 9.35 -6.21 15.60
N ALA A 80 8.62 -7.27 15.97
CA ALA A 80 7.47 -7.27 16.88
C ALA A 80 6.24 -6.43 16.51
N GLY A 81 5.48 -6.89 15.52
CA GLY A 81 4.07 -6.55 15.32
C GLY A 81 3.21 -7.81 15.40
N SER A 82 2.52 -7.99 16.53
CA SER A 82 1.60 -9.09 16.81
C SER A 82 0.32 -9.03 15.98
N LEU A 83 -0.02 -10.09 15.25
CA LEU A 83 -1.41 -10.56 15.10
C LEU A 83 -1.48 -12.10 15.10
N PRO A 84 -2.49 -12.70 15.75
CA PRO A 84 -2.60 -14.14 15.95
C PRO A 84 -3.42 -14.80 14.84
N TRP A 85 -2.94 -15.93 14.32
CA TRP A 85 -3.79 -16.91 13.66
C TRP A 85 -3.76 -18.23 14.44
N PRO A 86 -4.93 -18.85 14.71
CA PRO A 86 -5.03 -20.06 15.51
C PRO A 86 -4.91 -21.32 14.63
N GLY A 87 -4.24 -22.32 15.19
CA GLY A 87 -4.10 -23.67 14.62
C GLY A 87 -2.80 -24.25 15.14
N GLY A 88 -2.72 -24.93 16.28
CA GLY A 88 -3.67 -25.90 16.80
C GLY A 88 -2.99 -27.26 16.72
N SER A 89 -2.22 -27.63 17.74
CA SER A 89 -2.33 -28.97 18.30
C SER A 89 -1.72 -29.05 19.70
N ALA A 90 -2.49 -29.70 20.56
CA ALA A 90 -2.32 -30.02 21.97
C ALA A 90 -0.90 -30.54 22.32
N ALA A 91 -0.36 -30.29 23.53
CA ALA A 91 -0.92 -30.82 24.76
C ALA A 91 -0.53 -30.04 26.04
N LYS A 92 -1.35 -30.31 27.05
CA LYS A 92 -1.56 -29.65 28.34
C LYS A 92 -0.46 -29.90 29.41
N PRO A 93 -0.55 -29.20 30.57
CA PRO A 93 0.59 -28.75 31.37
C PRO A 93 0.86 -29.57 32.65
N GLY A 94 2.03 -29.35 33.27
CA GLY A 94 2.32 -29.82 34.63
C GLY A 94 3.47 -29.03 35.26
N LYS A 95 3.22 -28.44 36.43
CA LYS A 95 4.08 -27.51 37.20
C LYS A 95 5.02 -28.28 38.18
N PRO A 96 5.88 -27.62 38.99
CA PRO A 96 7.32 -27.91 39.06
C PRO A 96 7.80 -28.47 40.42
N LYS A 97 9.01 -29.05 40.46
CA LYS A 97 10.06 -28.92 41.51
C LYS A 97 11.02 -30.12 41.47
N GLY A 98 12.32 -29.85 41.53
CA GLY A 98 13.30 -30.91 41.82
C GLY A 98 14.74 -30.46 41.60
N LYS A 99 15.50 -30.39 42.70
CA LYS A 99 16.90 -29.95 42.75
C LYS A 99 17.84 -30.92 42.04
N LYS A 100 18.90 -30.33 41.46
CA LYS A 100 20.12 -30.96 40.91
C LYS A 100 20.57 -32.22 41.65
N LYS A 101 20.92 -33.27 40.91
CA LYS A 101 22.14 -34.08 41.12
C LYS A 101 22.61 -34.66 39.77
N ILE A 102 23.84 -34.30 39.41
CA ILE A 102 24.55 -34.80 38.23
C ILE A 102 25.05 -36.21 38.56
N SER A 103 24.80 -37.16 37.66
CA SER A 103 25.48 -38.45 37.64
C SER A 103 26.22 -38.56 36.31
N SER A 104 27.55 -38.56 36.37
CA SER A 104 28.41 -38.68 35.19
C SER A 104 28.39 -40.12 34.69
N VAL A 105 27.65 -40.35 33.61
CA VAL A 105 27.85 -41.54 32.78
C VAL A 105 28.60 -41.06 31.54
N ARG A 106 29.81 -41.60 31.36
CA ARG A 106 30.70 -41.39 30.20
C ARG A 106 29.94 -41.85 28.94
N GLN A 107 29.14 -40.98 28.35
CA GLN A 107 28.35 -41.28 27.16
C GLN A 107 29.29 -41.37 25.96
N LYS A 108 29.37 -42.55 25.35
CA LYS A 108 29.98 -42.73 24.04
C LYS A 108 29.20 -41.86 23.04
N PHE A 109 29.90 -40.96 22.34
CA PHE A 109 29.33 -39.97 21.42
C PHE A 109 29.18 -40.49 19.99
N ASP A 110 29.55 -41.74 19.73
CA ASP A 110 29.30 -42.37 18.44
C ASP A 110 27.79 -42.46 18.21
N HIS A 111 27.33 -41.89 17.10
CA HIS A 111 25.96 -41.95 16.55
C HIS A 111 24.93 -40.87 16.95
N ARG A 112 25.32 -39.72 17.54
CA ARG A 112 24.39 -38.55 17.66
C ARG A 112 24.54 -37.46 16.63
N PHE A 113 25.60 -37.48 15.83
CA PHE A 113 25.78 -36.55 14.73
C PHE A 113 25.46 -37.29 13.43
N GLN A 114 24.25 -37.06 12.90
CA GLN A 114 24.03 -37.29 11.48
C GLN A 114 24.66 -36.13 10.71
N PRO A 115 25.36 -36.39 9.59
CA PRO A 115 25.80 -35.34 8.69
C PRO A 115 24.57 -34.56 8.22
N GLN A 116 24.38 -33.37 8.77
CA GLN A 116 23.29 -32.49 8.39
C GLN A 116 23.91 -31.38 7.55
N ASN A 117 23.38 -31.19 6.34
CA ASN A 117 23.90 -30.17 5.46
C ASN A 117 23.74 -28.81 6.16
N PRO A 118 24.82 -28.07 6.47
CA PRO A 118 24.72 -26.79 7.18
C PRO A 118 23.87 -25.75 6.42
N LEU A 119 23.66 -25.94 5.11
CA LEU A 119 22.81 -25.11 4.26
C LEU A 119 21.32 -25.48 4.33
N SER A 120 20.95 -26.63 4.89
CA SER A 120 19.55 -27.09 4.95
C SER A 120 18.65 -26.27 5.88
N GLY A 121 19.25 -25.56 6.84
CA GLY A 121 18.56 -24.59 7.70
C GLY A 121 19.02 -23.14 7.51
N ALA A 122 19.97 -22.91 6.60
CA ALA A 122 20.38 -21.56 6.26
C ALA A 122 19.27 -20.91 5.42
N GLN A 123 18.86 -19.68 5.76
CA GLN A 123 18.05 -18.89 4.85
C GLN A 123 18.79 -18.82 3.52
N GLN A 124 18.15 -19.25 2.44
CA GLN A 124 18.70 -19.11 1.09
C GLN A 124 18.89 -17.62 0.83
N PHE A 125 20.11 -17.14 1.06
CA PHE A 125 20.52 -15.82 0.63
C PHE A 125 20.76 -15.94 -0.87
N VAL A 126 19.73 -15.63 -1.65
CA VAL A 126 19.94 -15.29 -3.05
C VAL A 126 20.68 -13.97 -3.01
N ALA A 127 22.01 -14.02 -3.17
CA ALA A 127 22.74 -12.83 -3.57
C ALA A 127 22.13 -12.42 -4.90
N LYS A 128 21.25 -11.42 -4.88
CA LYS A 128 20.84 -10.75 -6.10
C LYS A 128 22.12 -10.26 -6.75
N ASP A 129 22.33 -10.67 -8.00
CA ASP A 129 23.43 -10.17 -8.82
C ASP A 129 23.43 -8.63 -8.73
N PRO A 130 24.58 -7.99 -8.47
CA PRO A 130 24.71 -6.53 -8.42
C PRO A 130 24.38 -5.81 -9.74
N GLN A 131 23.96 -6.56 -10.76
CA GLN A 131 23.76 -6.13 -12.14
C GLN A 131 22.29 -6.12 -12.57
N GLU A 132 21.34 -6.45 -11.68
CA GLU A 132 19.97 -5.97 -11.87
C GLU A 132 19.97 -4.49 -11.50
N ASP A 133 20.05 -3.60 -12.50
CA ASP A 133 19.90 -2.15 -12.35
C ASP A 133 18.93 -1.83 -11.22
N ASP A 134 19.45 -1.17 -10.18
CA ASP A 134 18.71 -0.68 -9.02
C ASP A 134 17.89 0.57 -9.43
N ASP A 135 17.21 0.42 -10.57
CA ASP A 135 16.28 1.38 -11.11
C ASP A 135 15.22 1.62 -10.05
N LEU A 136 15.05 2.88 -9.68
CA LEU A 136 14.06 3.32 -8.69
C LEU A 136 12.66 2.92 -9.17
N LYS A 137 12.20 1.71 -8.80
CA LYS A 137 10.96 1.14 -9.32
C LYS A 137 9.77 1.97 -8.82
N LEU A 138 9.17 2.75 -9.72
CA LEU A 138 7.95 3.50 -9.44
C LEU A 138 6.79 2.53 -9.15
N CYS A 139 5.84 2.96 -8.32
CA CYS A 139 4.65 2.18 -7.97
C CYS A 139 3.83 1.76 -9.19
N SER A 140 3.90 2.51 -10.30
CA SER A 140 3.28 2.16 -11.57
C SER A 140 3.88 0.92 -12.24
N HIS A 141 5.13 0.56 -11.92
CA HIS A 141 5.82 -0.59 -12.48
C HIS A 141 5.67 -1.80 -11.56
N THR A 142 5.78 -1.60 -10.26
CA THR A 142 5.63 -2.68 -9.27
C THR A 142 4.18 -3.08 -9.03
N MET A 143 3.22 -2.21 -9.37
CA MET A 143 1.80 -2.33 -9.00
C MET A 143 1.58 -2.48 -7.49
N MET A 144 2.55 -2.00 -6.70
CA MET A 144 2.56 -2.06 -5.24
C MET A 144 2.72 -0.65 -4.68
N LEU A 145 2.07 -0.40 -3.54
CA LEU A 145 2.32 0.81 -2.76
C LEU A 145 3.78 0.84 -2.27
N PRO A 146 4.37 2.04 -2.15
CA PRO A 146 5.75 2.14 -1.71
C PRO A 146 5.86 1.69 -0.25
N THR A 147 6.92 0.94 0.08
CA THR A 147 7.22 0.64 1.48
C THR A 147 7.64 1.91 2.22
N ARG A 148 7.59 1.89 3.56
CA ARG A 148 8.03 3.02 4.40
C ARG A 148 9.44 3.47 4.02
N GLY A 149 10.39 2.54 3.89
CA GLY A 149 11.78 2.85 3.54
C GLY A 149 11.93 3.42 2.12
N GLN A 150 11.16 2.91 1.15
CA GLN A 150 11.14 3.47 -0.22
C GLN A 150 10.61 4.90 -0.22
N LEU A 151 9.58 5.19 0.57
CA LEU A 151 9.01 6.52 0.68
C LEU A 151 9.97 7.47 1.40
N GLU A 152 10.56 7.04 2.52
CA GLU A 152 11.55 7.79 3.28
C GLU A 152 12.76 8.17 2.40
N GLY A 153 13.33 7.21 1.67
CA GLY A 153 14.43 7.49 0.74
C GLY A 153 14.08 8.55 -0.29
N ARG A 154 12.87 8.47 -0.89
CA ARG A 154 12.39 9.48 -1.84
C ARG A 154 12.15 10.84 -1.19
N MET A 155 11.65 10.87 0.05
CA MET A 155 11.44 12.11 0.80
C MET A 155 12.78 12.76 1.16
N ILE A 156 13.79 12.00 1.59
CA ILE A 156 15.14 12.51 1.91
C ILE A 156 15.78 13.12 0.66
N VAL A 157 15.75 12.40 -0.46
CA VAL A 157 16.27 12.94 -1.74
C VAL A 157 15.54 14.22 -2.11
N THR A 158 14.21 14.26 -1.97
CA THR A 158 13.42 15.47 -2.26
C THR A 158 13.76 16.62 -1.30
N ALA A 159 13.99 16.35 -0.01
CA ALA A 159 14.38 17.36 0.97
C ALA A 159 15.74 17.98 0.61
N TYR A 160 16.73 17.14 0.27
CA TYR A 160 18.04 17.59 -0.21
C TYR A 160 17.95 18.43 -1.48
N GLU A 161 17.08 18.05 -2.43
CA GLU A 161 16.84 18.84 -3.64
C GLU A 161 16.34 20.27 -3.35
N HIS A 162 15.68 20.48 -2.20
CA HIS A 162 15.14 21.77 -1.78
C HIS A 162 15.99 22.45 -0.69
N GLY A 163 17.20 21.94 -0.41
CA GLY A 163 18.13 22.52 0.55
C GLY A 163 17.75 22.27 2.02
N LEU A 164 16.94 21.24 2.30
CA LEU A 164 16.61 20.80 3.66
C LEU A 164 17.54 19.67 4.08
N ASP A 165 17.84 19.56 5.37
CA ASP A 165 18.88 18.65 5.88
C ASP A 165 18.40 17.24 6.24
N ASN A 166 17.13 17.05 6.57
CA ASN A 166 16.62 15.72 6.90
C ASN A 166 15.09 15.64 6.81
N VAL A 167 14.58 14.42 6.86
CA VAL A 167 13.16 14.10 6.99
C VAL A 167 12.95 13.38 8.33
N THR A 168 11.94 13.79 9.09
CA THR A 168 11.60 13.12 10.35
C THR A 168 10.74 11.88 10.09
N GLU A 169 10.80 10.92 11.01
CA GLU A 169 10.05 9.67 10.92
C GLU A 169 8.52 9.91 10.91
N GLU A 170 8.06 10.93 11.63
CA GLU A 170 6.65 11.34 11.68
C GLU A 170 6.17 11.86 10.33
N ALA A 171 7.01 12.59 9.60
CA ALA A 171 6.67 13.09 8.28
C ALA A 171 6.48 11.93 7.30
N VAL A 172 7.38 10.93 7.32
CA VAL A 172 7.23 9.72 6.50
C VAL A 172 5.94 9.01 6.84
N THR A 173 5.67 8.82 8.13
CA THR A 173 4.46 8.18 8.63
C THR A 173 3.19 8.90 8.16
N ALA A 174 3.16 10.23 8.23
CA ALA A 174 2.04 11.04 7.77
C ALA A 174 1.79 10.86 6.27
N VAL A 175 2.84 10.80 5.44
CA VAL A 175 2.69 10.58 4.00
C VAL A 175 2.21 9.16 3.69
N VAL A 176 2.68 8.13 4.42
CA VAL A 176 2.14 6.76 4.28
C VAL A 176 0.63 6.74 4.52
N TYR A 177 0.18 7.32 5.65
CA TYR A 177 -1.25 7.39 5.96
C TYR A 177 -2.03 8.23 4.95
N ALA A 178 -1.47 9.34 4.48
CA ALA A 178 -2.11 10.19 3.48
C ALA A 178 -2.33 9.44 2.15
N VAL A 179 -1.34 8.67 1.68
CA VAL A 179 -1.45 7.86 0.46
C VAL A 179 -2.51 6.77 0.64
N GLU A 180 -2.50 6.08 1.78
CA GLU A 180 -3.47 5.02 2.07
C GLU A 180 -4.91 5.57 2.10
N ASN A 181 -5.14 6.68 2.81
CA ASN A 181 -6.45 7.29 2.91
C ASN A 181 -6.92 7.86 1.58
N HIS A 182 -6.05 8.52 0.82
CA HIS A 182 -6.39 9.05 -0.49
C HIS A 182 -6.84 7.95 -1.47
N LEU A 183 -6.17 6.79 -1.46
CA LEU A 183 -6.59 5.64 -2.27
C LEU A 183 -7.91 5.04 -1.79
N LYS A 184 -8.12 4.95 -0.47
CA LYS A 184 -9.42 4.54 0.09
C LYS A 184 -10.54 5.48 -0.33
N ASP A 185 -10.30 6.78 -0.40
CA ASP A 185 -11.31 7.76 -0.82
C ASP A 185 -11.68 7.60 -2.31
N ILE A 186 -10.69 7.34 -3.17
CA ILE A 186 -10.92 7.00 -4.59
C ILE A 186 -11.75 5.72 -4.70
N LEU A 187 -11.33 4.65 -4.05
CA LEU A 187 -12.05 3.37 -4.08
C LEU A 187 -13.46 3.49 -3.50
N THR A 188 -13.62 4.23 -2.41
CA THR A 188 -14.92 4.50 -1.78
C THR A 188 -15.82 5.25 -2.74
N SER A 189 -15.29 6.21 -3.49
CA SER A 189 -16.06 6.95 -4.51
C SER A 189 -16.54 6.01 -5.61
N VAL A 190 -15.67 5.14 -6.13
CA VAL A 190 -16.04 4.11 -7.13
C VAL A 190 -17.11 3.17 -6.59
N ILE A 191 -16.89 2.58 -5.41
CA ILE A 191 -17.82 1.61 -4.82
C ILE A 191 -19.17 2.27 -4.51
N SER A 192 -19.18 3.53 -4.05
CA SER A 192 -20.40 4.27 -3.73
C SER A 192 -21.27 4.61 -4.96
N ARG A 193 -20.67 4.66 -6.15
CA ARG A 193 -21.40 4.78 -7.42
C ARG A 193 -22.03 3.45 -7.84
N ARG A 194 -21.34 2.34 -7.58
CA ARG A 194 -21.76 1.00 -8.00
C ARG A 194 -22.76 0.35 -7.05
N LYS A 195 -22.63 0.59 -5.75
CA LYS A 195 -23.43 -0.07 -4.71
C LYS A 195 -24.05 0.95 -3.78
N ALA A 196 -25.27 0.66 -3.34
CA ALA A 196 -25.92 1.39 -2.27
C ALA A 196 -25.10 1.32 -0.98
N TYR A 197 -25.19 2.38 -0.19
CA TYR A 197 -24.53 2.53 1.10
C TYR A 197 -25.44 3.33 2.03
N ARG A 198 -25.09 3.38 3.32
CA ARG A 198 -25.76 4.18 4.34
C ARG A 198 -24.87 5.31 4.79
N LEU A 199 -25.46 6.39 5.30
CA LEU A 199 -24.72 7.54 5.83
C LEU A 199 -24.91 7.62 7.33
N ARG A 200 -23.81 7.75 8.05
CA ARG A 200 -23.78 8.13 9.46
C ARG A 200 -23.37 9.59 9.55
N ASP A 201 -24.08 10.35 10.38
CA ASP A 201 -23.87 11.79 10.57
C ASP A 201 -23.91 12.61 9.25
N GLY A 202 -24.66 12.12 8.25
CA GLY A 202 -24.79 12.76 6.94
C GLY A 202 -23.57 12.68 6.01
N HIS A 203 -22.41 12.20 6.48
CA HIS A 203 -21.18 12.18 5.67
C HIS A 203 -20.43 10.84 5.67
N PHE A 204 -20.52 10.04 6.73
CA PHE A 204 -19.74 8.81 6.84
C PHE A 204 -20.44 7.64 6.14
N LYS A 205 -19.89 7.19 5.00
CA LYS A 205 -20.44 6.08 4.21
C LYS A 205 -20.14 4.74 4.88
N TYR A 206 -21.15 3.90 5.09
CA TYR A 206 -21.01 2.56 5.67
C TYR A 206 -22.02 1.57 5.06
N ALA A 207 -21.94 0.29 5.44
CA ALA A 207 -22.86 -0.77 4.99
C ALA A 207 -23.01 -0.84 3.45
N PHE A 208 -21.88 -0.78 2.72
CA PHE A 208 -21.85 -0.91 1.27
C PHE A 208 -22.45 -2.24 0.80
N GLY A 209 -23.24 -2.19 -0.26
CA GLY A 209 -23.93 -3.35 -0.80
C GLY A 209 -25.15 -3.77 0.01
N SER A 210 -25.69 -2.90 0.87
CA SER A 210 -27.01 -3.12 1.45
C SER A 210 -28.05 -3.18 0.31
N ASN A 211 -28.64 -4.36 0.09
CA ASN A 211 -29.66 -4.57 -0.95
C ASN A 211 -31.00 -3.89 -0.63
N VAL A 212 -31.08 -3.25 0.54
CA VAL A 212 -32.29 -2.66 1.07
C VAL A 212 -32.34 -1.20 0.67
N ASN A 213 -32.71 -0.95 -0.58
CA ASN A 213 -33.00 0.39 -1.07
C ASN A 213 -34.53 0.59 -1.04
N PRO A 214 -35.06 1.48 -0.17
CA PRO A 214 -36.50 1.70 -0.08
C PRO A 214 -37.09 2.14 -1.43
N GLN A 215 -38.22 1.57 -1.83
CA GLN A 215 -38.87 1.97 -3.08
C GLN A 215 -39.43 3.40 -2.96
N PRO A 216 -39.06 4.33 -3.85
CA PRO A 216 -39.51 5.72 -3.73
C PRO A 216 -41.03 5.90 -3.89
N TYR A 217 -41.72 4.88 -4.40
CA TYR A 217 -43.16 4.90 -4.67
C TYR A 217 -44.00 4.35 -3.51
N LEU A 218 -43.39 3.78 -2.47
CA LEU A 218 -44.06 3.34 -1.25
C LEU A 218 -44.12 4.49 -0.24
N LYS A 219 -45.32 4.80 0.28
CA LYS A 219 -45.49 5.89 1.27
C LYS A 219 -44.60 5.72 2.51
N ASN A 220 -44.44 4.48 2.98
CA ASN A 220 -43.65 4.18 4.18
C ASN A 220 -42.13 4.26 3.93
N SER A 221 -41.70 4.30 2.66
CA SER A 221 -40.28 4.34 2.32
C SER A 221 -39.62 5.66 2.65
N VAL A 222 -40.37 6.76 2.79
CA VAL A 222 -39.80 8.06 3.23
C VAL A 222 -39.20 7.95 4.64
N VAL A 223 -39.91 7.31 5.57
CA VAL A 223 -39.44 7.08 6.94
C VAL A 223 -38.21 6.17 6.94
N ALA A 224 -38.24 5.10 6.13
CA ALA A 224 -37.11 4.20 5.96
C ALA A 224 -35.88 4.90 5.37
N TYR A 225 -36.08 5.80 4.41
CA TYR A 225 -35.02 6.57 3.73
C TYR A 225 -34.38 7.59 4.67
N ASN A 226 -35.18 8.33 5.44
CA ASN A 226 -34.67 9.27 6.45
C ASN A 226 -33.81 8.53 7.48
N ASN A 227 -34.25 7.36 7.94
CA ASN A 227 -33.48 6.54 8.87
C ASN A 227 -32.14 6.00 8.30
N LEU A 228 -32.00 5.92 6.97
CA LEU A 228 -30.76 5.46 6.30
C LEU A 228 -29.73 6.60 6.12
N ILE A 229 -30.20 7.85 6.13
CA ILE A 229 -29.40 9.06 5.86
C ILE A 229 -29.11 9.81 7.16
N GLU A 230 -30.11 9.93 8.01
CA GLU A 230 -30.07 10.54 9.33
C GLU A 230 -30.14 9.42 10.37
N CYS A 231 -28.97 8.96 10.80
CA CYS A 231 -28.90 8.33 12.11
C CYS A 231 -29.25 9.43 13.14
N PRO A 232 -30.09 9.19 14.15
CA PRO A 232 -30.30 10.16 15.23
C PRO A 232 -28.92 10.57 15.78
N PRO A 233 -28.68 11.86 16.05
CA PRO A 233 -27.36 12.35 16.41
C PRO A 233 -26.88 11.60 17.64
N THR A 234 -25.89 10.72 17.46
CA THR A 234 -25.11 10.18 18.58
C THR A 234 -24.01 11.19 18.86
N CYS A 235 -24.38 12.41 19.23
CA CYS A 235 -23.43 13.47 19.49
C CYS A 235 -23.86 14.29 20.70
N VAL A 236 -23.39 13.87 21.86
CA VAL A 236 -22.83 14.81 22.83
C VAL A 236 -21.45 14.27 23.19
N ALA A 237 -20.43 15.12 23.07
CA ALA A 237 -19.04 14.79 23.31
C ALA A 237 -18.83 14.06 24.66
N PRO A 238 -17.93 13.07 24.75
CA PRO A 238 -17.57 12.51 26.04
C PRO A 238 -16.69 13.51 26.77
N SER A 239 -17.30 14.36 27.60
CA SER A 239 -16.61 14.86 28.79
C SER A 239 -16.12 13.64 29.57
N ALA A 240 -14.82 13.64 29.91
CA ALA A 240 -14.14 12.53 30.57
C ALA A 240 -15.00 11.90 31.68
N GLY A 241 -15.42 10.65 31.46
CA GLY A 241 -16.15 9.85 32.43
C GLY A 241 -17.67 9.84 32.27
N GLN A 242 -18.19 9.33 31.14
CA GLN A 242 -19.55 8.78 31.07
C GLN A 242 -19.73 7.79 29.90
N SER A 243 -20.61 6.82 30.17
CA SER A 243 -20.87 5.54 29.49
C SER A 243 -21.08 5.63 27.98
N LEU A 244 -20.60 4.60 27.27
CA LEU A 244 -21.04 4.22 25.91
C LEU A 244 -22.56 4.38 25.80
N ALA A 245 -23.02 5.11 24.77
CA ALA A 245 -24.44 5.27 24.48
C ALA A 245 -25.14 3.91 24.41
N PRO A 246 -26.42 3.81 24.85
CA PRO A 246 -27.13 2.55 24.86
C PRO A 246 -27.22 2.03 23.42
N GLN A 247 -26.68 0.83 23.19
CA GLN A 247 -26.97 0.09 21.97
C GLN A 247 -28.51 -0.01 21.84
N PRO A 248 -29.07 0.21 20.64
CA PRO A 248 -30.51 0.02 20.43
C PRO A 248 -30.89 -1.36 20.96
N LEU A 249 -32.05 -1.44 21.63
CA LEU A 249 -32.54 -2.71 22.12
C LEU A 249 -32.61 -3.68 20.91
N PRO A 250 -32.25 -4.97 21.05
CA PRO A 250 -32.26 -5.90 19.93
C PRO A 250 -33.57 -5.90 19.15
N ASP A 251 -34.70 -5.76 19.87
CA ASP A 251 -36.05 -5.68 19.34
C ASP A 251 -36.24 -4.44 18.43
N ASP A 252 -35.71 -3.28 18.82
CA ASP A 252 -35.78 -2.05 18.00
C ASP A 252 -34.97 -2.20 16.71
N ALA A 253 -33.78 -2.82 16.81
CA ALA A 253 -32.94 -3.08 15.64
C ALA A 253 -33.58 -4.09 14.68
N GLU A 254 -34.26 -5.11 15.20
CA GLU A 254 -35.01 -6.08 14.41
C GLU A 254 -36.22 -5.42 13.72
N GLN A 255 -37.00 -4.60 14.44
CA GLN A 255 -38.12 -3.86 13.87
C GLN A 255 -37.67 -2.91 12.76
N GLN A 256 -36.55 -2.21 12.97
CA GLN A 256 -35.93 -1.34 11.97
C GLN A 256 -35.53 -2.13 10.71
N ALA A 257 -34.93 -3.31 10.88
CA ALA A 257 -34.53 -4.17 9.77
C ALA A 257 -35.75 -4.71 9.00
N ALA A 258 -36.81 -5.11 9.71
CA ALA A 258 -38.05 -5.60 9.13
C ALA A 258 -38.76 -4.50 8.31
N LEU A 259 -38.84 -3.28 8.84
CA LEU A 259 -39.40 -2.13 8.11
C LEU A 259 -38.63 -1.84 6.82
N LEU A 260 -37.30 -1.87 6.91
CA LEU A 260 -36.41 -1.64 5.78
C LEU A 260 -36.62 -2.71 4.70
N LEU A 261 -36.71 -4.00 5.07
CA LEU A 261 -37.01 -5.10 4.15
C LEU A 261 -38.40 -4.97 3.52
N ALA A 262 -39.42 -4.64 4.29
CA ALA A 262 -40.77 -4.42 3.79
C ALA A 262 -40.86 -3.22 2.82
N CYS A 263 -39.96 -2.25 2.97
CA CYS A 263 -39.82 -1.11 2.05
C CYS A 263 -38.93 -1.40 0.84
N SER A 264 -38.16 -2.50 0.84
CA SER A 264 -37.36 -2.91 -0.31
C SER A 264 -38.21 -3.63 -1.35
N GLY A 265 -37.86 -3.50 -2.62
CA GLY A 265 -38.55 -4.22 -3.68
C GLY A 265 -38.18 -5.70 -3.74
N ASP A 266 -39.06 -6.50 -4.33
CA ASP A 266 -38.87 -7.95 -4.53
C ASP A 266 -37.75 -8.30 -5.53
N THR A 267 -37.24 -7.30 -6.27
CA THR A 267 -36.17 -7.50 -7.25
C THR A 267 -34.79 -7.44 -6.59
N LEU A 268 -34.14 -8.59 -6.43
CA LEU A 268 -32.72 -8.64 -6.13
C LEU A 268 -31.93 -7.97 -7.28
N PRO A 269 -31.05 -6.99 -6.99
CA PRO A 269 -30.19 -6.42 -8.02
C PRO A 269 -29.36 -7.52 -8.69
N ALA A 270 -29.23 -7.47 -10.01
CA ALA A 270 -28.31 -8.35 -10.72
C ALA A 270 -26.88 -8.19 -10.17
N SER A 271 -26.15 -9.29 -10.06
CA SER A 271 -24.74 -9.24 -9.66
C SER A 271 -23.95 -8.36 -10.63
N LEU A 272 -23.29 -7.34 -10.09
CA LEU A 272 -22.48 -6.44 -10.90
C LEU A 272 -21.19 -7.13 -11.36
N PRO A 273 -20.71 -6.84 -12.58
CA PRO A 273 -19.40 -7.33 -13.02
C PRO A 273 -18.27 -6.77 -12.13
N PRO A 274 -17.04 -7.33 -12.22
CA PRO A 274 -15.87 -6.75 -11.57
C PRO A 274 -15.69 -5.26 -11.91
N VAL A 275 -15.09 -4.51 -10.99
CA VAL A 275 -14.79 -3.07 -11.19
C VAL A 275 -13.86 -2.91 -12.39
N ASN A 276 -14.15 -1.96 -13.26
CA ASN A 276 -13.37 -1.67 -14.45
C ASN A 276 -13.02 -0.17 -14.56
N MET A 277 -12.31 0.21 -15.63
CA MET A 277 -11.85 1.58 -15.84
C MET A 277 -12.98 2.58 -16.11
N TYR A 278 -14.14 2.13 -16.62
CA TYR A 278 -15.32 2.99 -16.80
C TYR A 278 -15.90 3.40 -15.46
N ASP A 279 -15.97 2.47 -14.49
CA ASP A 279 -16.43 2.78 -13.13
C ASP A 279 -15.53 3.84 -12.47
N LEU A 280 -14.21 3.73 -12.65
CA LEU A 280 -13.25 4.72 -12.14
C LEU A 280 -13.42 6.09 -12.82
N PHE A 281 -13.56 6.10 -14.15
CA PHE A 281 -13.76 7.32 -14.92
C PHE A 281 -15.02 8.07 -14.49
N GLU A 282 -16.15 7.37 -14.41
CA GLU A 282 -17.43 7.94 -13.99
C GLU A 282 -17.37 8.47 -12.55
N ALA A 283 -16.78 7.70 -11.64
CA ALA A 283 -16.65 8.12 -10.25
C ALA A 283 -15.84 9.41 -10.11
N LEU A 284 -14.72 9.54 -10.82
CA LEU A 284 -13.88 10.75 -10.79
C LEU A 284 -14.52 11.94 -11.52
N GLN A 285 -15.46 11.73 -12.45
CA GLN A 285 -16.23 12.82 -13.05
C GLN A 285 -17.24 13.42 -12.07
N VAL A 286 -17.84 12.59 -11.22
CA VAL A 286 -18.83 13.00 -10.23
C VAL A 286 -18.15 13.54 -8.97
N HIS A 287 -17.15 12.82 -8.46
CA HIS A 287 -16.43 13.13 -7.23
C HIS A 287 -15.05 13.73 -7.52
N LYS A 288 -15.03 14.92 -8.13
CA LYS A 288 -13.79 15.62 -8.51
C LYS A 288 -12.96 16.04 -7.29
N GLU A 289 -13.63 16.29 -6.17
CA GLU A 289 -13.05 16.69 -4.89
C GLU A 289 -12.05 15.68 -4.33
N VAL A 290 -12.17 14.41 -4.73
CA VAL A 290 -11.28 13.33 -4.25
C VAL A 290 -9.84 13.55 -4.70
N ILE A 291 -9.62 14.20 -5.85
CA ILE A 291 -8.30 14.63 -6.33
C ILE A 291 -8.31 16.17 -6.43
N PRO A 292 -8.00 16.90 -5.34
CA PRO A 292 -8.13 18.35 -5.32
C PRO A 292 -7.22 19.08 -6.32
N ALA A 293 -6.05 18.50 -6.61
CA ALA A 293 -5.08 19.10 -7.51
C ALA A 293 -5.49 18.93 -8.98
N HIS A 294 -5.90 20.03 -9.62
CA HIS A 294 -6.35 20.04 -11.03
C HIS A 294 -5.36 19.37 -11.98
N THR A 295 -4.06 19.69 -11.88
CA THR A 295 -3.03 19.12 -12.76
C THR A 295 -2.91 17.61 -12.60
N VAL A 296 -3.03 17.10 -11.36
CA VAL A 296 -3.00 15.66 -11.09
C VAL A 296 -4.27 15.00 -11.62
N TYR A 297 -5.43 15.62 -11.40
CA TYR A 297 -6.71 15.13 -11.90
C TYR A 297 -6.72 15.02 -13.43
N ALA A 298 -6.43 16.12 -14.14
CA ALA A 298 -6.52 16.19 -15.60
C ALA A 298 -5.62 15.15 -16.29
N LEU A 299 -4.35 15.06 -15.89
CA LEU A 299 -3.40 14.09 -16.47
C LEU A 299 -3.83 12.64 -16.24
N ASN A 300 -4.39 12.34 -15.07
CA ASN A 300 -4.85 10.97 -14.78
C ASN A 300 -6.17 10.64 -15.48
N ILE A 301 -7.07 11.61 -15.66
CA ILE A 301 -8.28 11.44 -16.48
C ILE A 301 -7.91 11.14 -17.93
N GLU A 302 -6.96 11.87 -18.54
CA GLU A 302 -6.47 11.57 -19.88
C GLU A 302 -5.91 10.15 -19.99
N ARG A 303 -5.07 9.74 -19.03
CA ARG A 303 -4.53 8.38 -18.96
C ARG A 303 -5.62 7.30 -18.82
N ILE A 304 -6.69 7.58 -18.08
CA ILE A 304 -7.83 6.68 -17.95
C ILE A 304 -8.54 6.56 -19.30
N VAL A 305 -8.86 7.69 -19.95
CA VAL A 305 -9.54 7.73 -21.24
C VAL A 305 -8.76 6.96 -22.31
N MET A 306 -7.43 7.09 -22.34
CA MET A 306 -6.57 6.33 -23.27
C MET A 306 -6.60 4.82 -23.04
N LYS A 307 -6.99 4.36 -21.84
CA LYS A 307 -7.17 2.93 -21.51
C LYS A 307 -8.60 2.45 -21.69
N LEU A 308 -9.56 3.34 -21.92
CA LEU A 308 -10.93 2.95 -22.22
C LEU A 308 -10.96 2.38 -23.64
N TRP A 309 -11.30 1.10 -23.72
CA TRP A 309 -11.43 0.38 -24.97
C TRP A 309 -12.88 -0.08 -25.13
N HIS A 310 -13.42 0.08 -26.34
CA HIS A 310 -14.70 -0.46 -26.73
C HIS A 310 -14.49 -1.34 -27.98
N PRO A 311 -15.06 -2.55 -28.01
CA PRO A 311 -14.96 -3.40 -29.18
C PRO A 311 -15.66 -2.74 -30.36
N ASN A 312 -15.06 -2.84 -31.54
CA ASN A 312 -15.70 -2.40 -32.76
C ASN A 312 -16.80 -3.41 -33.19
N HIS A 313 -17.60 -3.04 -34.18
CA HIS A 313 -18.73 -3.86 -34.62
C HIS A 313 -18.29 -5.24 -35.15
N GLU A 314 -17.14 -5.31 -35.82
CA GLU A 314 -16.60 -6.56 -36.37
C GLU A 314 -16.14 -7.50 -35.25
N GLU A 315 -15.47 -6.98 -34.23
CA GLU A 315 -15.03 -7.74 -33.06
C GLU A 315 -16.22 -8.29 -32.27
N LEU A 316 -17.29 -7.50 -32.11
CA LEU A 316 -18.54 -7.98 -31.49
C LEU A 316 -19.18 -9.12 -32.30
N GLN A 317 -19.20 -9.02 -33.62
CA GLN A 317 -19.69 -10.09 -34.49
C GLN A 317 -18.83 -11.35 -34.37
N GLN A 318 -17.50 -11.20 -34.34
CA GLN A 318 -16.57 -12.30 -34.16
C GLN A 318 -16.73 -12.98 -32.80
N ASP A 319 -16.88 -12.22 -31.71
CA ASP A 319 -17.12 -12.77 -30.37
C ASP A 319 -18.44 -13.57 -30.33
N LYS A 320 -19.51 -13.06 -30.98
CA LYS A 320 -20.78 -13.79 -31.09
C LYS A 320 -20.60 -15.13 -31.81
N ILE A 321 -19.89 -15.15 -32.93
CA ILE A 321 -19.59 -16.38 -33.68
C ILE A 321 -18.72 -17.33 -32.83
N HIS A 322 -17.73 -16.79 -32.11
CA HIS A 322 -16.85 -17.57 -31.25
C HIS A 322 -17.62 -18.25 -30.11
N ARG A 323 -18.49 -17.52 -29.40
CA ARG A 323 -19.34 -18.07 -28.34
C ARG A 323 -20.30 -19.14 -28.87
N GLN A 324 -20.88 -18.94 -30.05
CA GLN A 324 -21.73 -19.95 -30.69
C GLN A 324 -20.94 -21.23 -31.00
N ARG A 325 -19.69 -21.11 -31.47
CA ARG A 325 -18.82 -22.27 -31.73
C ARG A 325 -18.41 -23.00 -30.45
N LEU A 326 -18.13 -22.27 -29.37
CA LEU A 326 -17.85 -22.87 -28.06
C LEU A 326 -19.06 -23.63 -27.52
N ALA A 327 -20.26 -23.02 -27.54
CA ALA A 327 -21.49 -23.66 -27.12
C ALA A 327 -21.82 -24.92 -27.95
N ALA A 328 -21.56 -24.88 -29.26
CA ALA A 328 -21.71 -26.03 -30.14
C ALA A 328 -20.68 -27.14 -29.84
N LYS A 329 -19.45 -26.79 -29.45
CA LYS A 329 -18.40 -27.77 -29.04
C LYS A 329 -18.68 -28.41 -27.68
N GLU A 330 -19.29 -27.67 -26.76
CA GLU A 330 -19.63 -28.15 -25.41
C GLU A 330 -20.97 -28.93 -25.37
N GLY A 331 -21.63 -29.15 -26.52
CA GLY A 331 -22.87 -29.94 -26.60
C GLY A 331 -24.10 -29.22 -26.03
N LEU A 332 -24.04 -27.90 -25.84
CA LEU A 332 -25.12 -27.07 -25.30
C LEU A 332 -26.08 -26.56 -26.39
N LEU A 333 -26.25 -27.32 -27.48
CA LEU A 333 -27.36 -27.14 -28.41
C LEU A 333 -28.55 -27.97 -27.90
N LEU A 334 -29.34 -27.38 -27.01
CA LEU A 334 -30.74 -27.79 -26.86
C LEU A 334 -31.46 -27.50 -28.18
N CYS A 335 -32.11 -28.55 -28.72
CA CYS A 335 -33.02 -28.50 -29.86
C CYS A 335 -34.08 -27.41 -29.75
#